data_AF-A0A850BAH1-F1
#
_entry.id   AF-A0A850BAH1-F1
#
_cell.length_a   1.000
_cell.length_b   1.000
_cell.length_c   1.000
_cell.angle_alpha   90.00
_cell.angle_beta   90.00
_cell.angle_gamma   90.00
#
_symmetry.space_group_name_H-M   'P 1'
#
loop_
_entity.id
_entity.type
_entity.pdbx_description
1 polymer ?
#
loop_
_entity_poly.entity_id
_entity_poly.type
_entity_poly.pdbx_seq_one_letter_code
_entity_poly.pdbx_strand_id
1 'polypeptide(L)'
;ERTASQIGSIVPAVITIYEDRSFQFITKAPPSTDFIKKALGIERGSGAPGKTIVGSLTRAQLRTIAEAKMADLNTIDVDEAMKIIAGTARSMGITVEPE
;
A
#
# COMPACT_ATOMS: atom_id res chain seq x y z
N GLU A 1 -19.54 3.24 -10.05
CA GLU A 1 -19.77 3.29 -8.59
C GLU A 1 -18.68 2.62 -7.75
N ARG A 2 -18.22 1.40 -8.05
CA ARG A 2 -17.24 0.67 -7.21
C ARG A 2 -15.88 1.35 -6.95
N THR A 3 -15.45 2.26 -7.81
CA THR A 3 -14.20 3.03 -7.67
C THR A 3 -14.43 4.51 -7.34
N ALA A 4 -15.69 4.94 -7.19
CA ALA A 4 -16.04 6.35 -7.00
C ALA A 4 -15.51 6.92 -5.66
N SER A 5 -15.34 6.07 -4.65
CA SER A 5 -14.76 6.45 -3.35
C SER A 5 -13.21 6.53 -3.35
N GLN A 6 -12.55 6.10 -4.43
CA GLN A 6 -11.09 5.98 -4.51
C GLN A 6 -10.46 6.86 -5.61
N ILE A 7 -11.19 7.86 -6.10
CA ILE A 7 -10.74 8.81 -7.13
C ILE A 7 -9.34 9.35 -6.77
N GLY A 8 -8.39 9.20 -7.69
CA GLY A 8 -6.98 9.57 -7.50
C GLY A 8 -6.07 8.48 -6.91
N SER A 9 -6.56 7.26 -6.66
CA SER A 9 -5.75 6.10 -6.26
C SER A 9 -5.71 5.08 -7.41
N ILE A 10 -4.56 4.44 -7.64
CA ILE A 10 -4.49 3.33 -8.59
C ILE A 10 -5.12 2.11 -7.92
N VAL A 11 -6.34 1.74 -8.32
CA VAL A 11 -7.04 0.55 -7.81
C VAL A 11 -6.78 -0.60 -8.80
N PRO A 12 -6.04 -1.65 -8.41
CA PRO A 12 -5.83 -2.80 -9.27
C PRO A 12 -7.13 -3.58 -9.42
N ALA A 13 -7.51 -3.90 -10.66
CA ALA A 13 -8.63 -4.80 -10.96
C ALA A 13 -8.11 -6.11 -11.56
N VAL A 14 -8.57 -7.23 -11.02
CA VAL A 14 -8.35 -8.56 -11.60
C VAL A 14 -9.65 -8.97 -12.30
N ILE A 15 -9.53 -9.24 -13.60
CA ILE A 15 -10.63 -9.72 -14.44
C ILE A 15 -10.31 -11.16 -14.82
N THR A 16 -11.12 -12.09 -14.35
CA THR A 16 -11.05 -13.50 -14.76
C THR A 16 -12.19 -13.75 -15.75
N ILE A 17 -11.87 -14.25 -16.94
CA ILE A 17 -12.85 -14.60 -17.98
C ILE A 17 -12.95 -16.12 -18.06
N TYR A 18 -14.15 -16.65 -17.96
CA TYR A 18 -14.44 -18.09 -18.05
C TYR A 18 -14.92 -18.47 -19.47
N GLU A 19 -14.86 -19.77 -19.80
CA GLU A 19 -15.24 -20.28 -21.13
C GLU A 19 -16.72 -20.07 -21.47
N ASP A 20 -17.58 -20.00 -20.46
CA ASP A 20 -19.01 -19.69 -20.59
C ASP A 20 -19.29 -18.19 -20.85
N ARG A 21 -18.24 -17.40 -21.08
CA ARG A 21 -18.28 -15.93 -21.23
C ARG A 21 -18.73 -15.20 -19.97
N SER A 22 -18.80 -15.86 -18.82
CA SER A 22 -18.91 -15.19 -17.53
C SER A 22 -17.57 -14.53 -17.18
N PHE A 23 -17.63 -13.44 -16.41
CA PHE A 23 -16.44 -12.75 -15.93
C PHE A 23 -16.55 -12.44 -14.44
N GLN A 24 -15.45 -12.65 -13.71
CA GLN A 24 -15.31 -12.22 -12.33
C GLN A 24 -14.49 -10.94 -12.29
N PHE A 25 -15.04 -9.91 -11.63
CA PHE A 25 -14.39 -8.60 -11.48
C PHE A 25 -14.08 -8.36 -10.00
N ILE A 26 -12.80 -8.44 -9.64
CA ILE A 26 -12.31 -8.23 -8.27
C ILE A 26 -11.46 -6.96 -8.24
N THR A 27 -11.90 -5.96 -7.46
CA THR A 27 -11.10 -4.77 -7.15
C THR A 27 -10.28 -5.02 -5.90
N LYS A 28 -8.95 -4.95 -6.00
CA LYS A 28 -8.04 -5.03 -4.86
C LYS A 28 -7.85 -3.66 -4.24
N ALA A 29 -7.37 -3.58 -2.99
CA ALA A 29 -7.02 -2.29 -2.44
C ALA A 29 -5.80 -1.70 -3.17
N PRO A 30 -5.62 -0.37 -3.15
CA PRO A 30 -4.47 0.29 -3.74
C PRO A 30 -3.13 -0.31 -3.24
N PRO A 31 -2.06 -0.22 -4.05
CA PRO A 31 -0.74 -0.65 -3.64
C PRO A 31 -0.30 0.01 -2.33
N SER A 32 0.46 -0.70 -1.49
CA SER A 32 1.03 -0.15 -0.25
C SER A 32 1.83 1.13 -0.51
N THR A 33 2.47 1.23 -1.68
CA THR A 33 3.22 2.41 -2.12
C THR A 33 2.35 3.65 -2.24
N ASP A 34 1.10 3.52 -2.68
CA ASP A 34 0.19 4.66 -2.84
C ASP A 34 -0.34 5.14 -1.50
N PHE A 35 -0.59 4.22 -0.57
CA PHE A 35 -0.92 4.58 0.82
C PHE A 35 0.23 5.32 1.50
N ILE A 36 1.47 4.84 1.33
CA ILE A 36 2.66 5.49 1.87
C ILE A 36 2.88 6.88 1.25
N LYS A 37 2.75 7.00 -0.08
CA LYS A 37 2.85 8.29 -0.78
C LYS A 37 1.81 9.29 -0.28
N LYS A 38 0.56 8.86 -0.11
CA LYS A 38 -0.53 9.69 0.42
C LYS A 38 -0.28 10.13 1.86
N ALA A 39 0.22 9.23 2.71
CA ALA A 39 0.53 9.55 4.09
C ALA A 39 1.65 10.60 4.23
N LEU A 40 2.58 10.64 3.26
CA LEU A 40 3.71 11.57 3.25
C LEU A 40 3.52 12.77 2.30
N GLY A 41 2.45 12.79 1.50
CA GLY A 41 2.22 13.82 0.49
C GLY A 41 3.28 13.85 -0.63
N ILE A 42 3.97 12.74 -0.90
CA ILE A 42 5.03 12.65 -1.92
C ILE A 42 4.53 11.99 -3.21
N GLU A 43 4.95 12.48 -4.37
CA GLU A 43 4.56 11.89 -5.66
C GLU A 43 5.45 10.70 -6.07
N ARG A 44 6.72 10.73 -5.66
CA ARG A 44 7.75 9.73 -6.01
C ARG A 44 8.55 9.26 -4.80
N GLY A 45 8.91 7.98 -4.83
CA GLY A 45 9.88 7.40 -3.90
C GLY A 45 11.33 7.70 -4.31
N SER A 46 12.28 7.23 -3.51
CA SER A 46 13.71 7.41 -3.77
C SER A 46 14.16 6.63 -5.02
N GLY A 47 14.88 7.31 -5.91
CA GLY A 47 15.56 6.68 -7.04
C GLY A 47 16.80 5.87 -6.64
N ALA A 48 17.29 6.05 -5.41
CA ALA A 48 18.41 5.31 -4.83
C ALA A 48 18.10 4.94 -3.37
N PRO A 49 17.31 3.87 -3.15
CA PRO A 49 16.94 3.41 -1.81
C PRO A 49 18.17 3.17 -0.93
N GLY A 50 18.16 3.68 0.30
CA GLY A 50 19.28 3.57 1.25
C GLY A 50 20.38 4.65 1.10
N LYS A 51 20.43 5.39 -0.01
CA LYS A 51 21.32 6.57 -0.16
C LYS A 51 20.57 7.88 0.01
N THR A 52 19.36 7.95 -0.55
CA THR A 52 18.51 9.14 -0.45
C THR A 52 17.25 8.79 0.31
N ILE A 53 17.08 9.39 1.49
CA ILE A 53 15.86 9.28 2.28
C ILE A 53 14.89 10.36 1.80
N VAL A 54 13.68 9.97 1.42
CA VAL A 54 12.67 10.86 0.83
C VAL A 54 11.47 11.12 1.74
N GLY A 55 11.50 10.59 2.98
CA GLY A 55 10.50 10.85 4.00
C GLY A 55 10.64 9.91 5.19
N SER A 56 9.89 10.19 6.27
CA SER A 56 9.76 9.32 7.44
C SER A 56 8.30 9.03 7.75
N LEU A 57 7.99 7.79 8.13
CA LEU A 57 6.68 7.38 8.61
C LEU A 57 6.71 7.24 10.14
N THR A 58 5.72 7.82 10.79
CA THR A 58 5.43 7.56 12.21
C THR A 58 4.80 6.18 12.38
N ARG A 59 4.94 5.60 13.58
CA ARG A 59 4.32 4.30 13.88
C ARG A 59 2.79 4.34 13.79
N ALA A 60 2.17 5.46 14.12
CA ALA A 60 0.72 5.65 13.99
C ALA A 60 0.28 5.59 12.52
N GLN A 61 0.99 6.28 11.62
CA GLN A 61 0.71 6.21 10.18
C GLN A 61 0.93 4.80 9.63
N LEU A 62 2.01 4.14 10.06
CA LEU A 62 2.30 2.75 9.65
C LEU A 62 1.16 1.80 10.04
N ARG A 63 0.63 1.95 11.26
CA ARG A 63 -0.50 1.16 11.76
C ARG A 63 -1.77 1.40 10.95
N THR A 64 -2.13 2.66 10.70
CA THR A 64 -3.32 2.99 9.89
C THR A 64 -3.23 2.40 8.49
N ILE A 65 -2.04 2.43 7.87
CA ILE A 65 -1.82 1.83 6.54
C ILE A 65 -1.92 0.30 6.60
N ALA A 66 -1.35 -0.32 7.65
CA ALA A 66 -1.41 -1.76 7.85
C ALA A 66 -2.86 -2.25 8.05
N GLU A 67 -3.64 -1.55 8.88
CA GLU A 67 -5.07 -1.84 9.12
C GLU A 67 -5.90 -1.68 7.84
N ALA A 68 -5.67 -0.60 7.08
CA ALA A 68 -6.38 -0.36 5.82
C ALA A 68 -6.08 -1.42 4.76
N LYS A 69 -4.87 -2.00 4.78
CA LYS A 69 -4.45 -3.03 3.82
C LYS A 69 -4.61 -4.46 4.33
N MET A 70 -5.07 -4.65 5.56
CA MET A 70 -5.10 -5.95 6.23
C MET A 70 -5.84 -7.04 5.42
N ALA A 71 -6.92 -6.67 4.74
CA ALA A 71 -7.70 -7.59 3.89
C ALA A 71 -6.93 -8.13 2.67
N ASP A 72 -5.88 -7.44 2.22
CA ASP A 72 -5.01 -7.87 1.12
C ASP A 72 -3.71 -8.54 1.60
N LEU A 73 -3.40 -8.47 2.90
CA LEU A 73 -2.17 -9.01 3.46
C LEU A 73 -2.35 -10.48 3.85
N ASN A 74 -1.26 -11.25 3.76
CA ASN A 74 -1.22 -12.64 4.19
C ASN A 74 -0.87 -12.76 5.69
N THR A 75 -1.45 -11.93 6.54
CA THR A 75 -1.25 -12.01 7.98
C THR A 75 -2.53 -11.64 8.72
N ILE A 76 -2.66 -12.14 9.94
CA ILE A 76 -3.75 -11.86 10.87
C ILE A 76 -3.30 -10.93 12.00
N ASP A 77 -1.99 -10.70 12.13
CA ASP A 77 -1.41 -9.83 13.16
C ASP A 77 -1.07 -8.45 12.58
N VAL A 78 -1.55 -7.41 13.24
CA VAL A 78 -1.30 -6.01 12.87
C VAL A 78 0.20 -5.68 12.99
N ASP A 79 0.92 -6.28 13.94
CA ASP A 79 2.36 -6.05 14.10
C ASP A 79 3.16 -6.64 12.94
N GLU A 80 2.76 -7.81 12.42
CA GLU A 80 3.35 -8.37 11.20
C GLU A 80 2.96 -7.56 9.97
N ALA A 81 1.72 -7.10 9.89
CA ALA A 81 1.26 -6.22 8.81
C ALA A 81 2.09 -4.93 8.77
N MET A 82 2.37 -4.32 9.92
CA MET A 82 3.26 -3.18 10.03
C MET A 82 4.68 -3.49 9.53
N LYS A 83 5.24 -4.67 9.81
CA LYS A 83 6.56 -5.09 9.28
C LYS A 83 6.55 -5.20 7.75
N ILE A 84 5.48 -5.74 7.16
CA ILE A 84 5.33 -5.84 5.70
C ILE A 84 5.30 -4.45 5.06
N ILE A 85 4.53 -3.52 5.62
CA ILE A 85 4.46 -2.14 5.14
C ILE A 85 5.80 -1.43 5.36
N ALA A 86 6.47 -1.64 6.49
CA ALA A 86 7.79 -1.07 6.78
C ALA A 86 8.86 -1.54 5.78
N GLY A 87 8.81 -2.81 5.36
CA GLY A 87 9.67 -3.33 4.30
C GLY A 87 9.45 -2.59 2.97
N THR A 88 8.20 -2.31 2.64
CA THR A 88 7.85 -1.51 1.46
C THR A 88 8.38 -0.08 1.57
N ALA A 89 8.17 0.59 2.71
CA ALA A 89 8.68 1.93 2.96
C ALA A 89 10.22 1.99 2.82
N ARG A 90 10.93 1.01 3.39
CA ARG A 90 12.40 0.91 3.26
C ARG A 90 12.85 0.80 1.81
N SER A 91 12.17 -0.01 0.99
CA SER A 91 12.48 -0.14 -0.44
C SER A 91 12.22 1.15 -1.23
N MET A 92 11.36 2.03 -0.73
CA MET A 92 11.10 3.35 -1.31
C MET A 92 12.07 4.44 -0.81
N GLY A 93 13.02 4.10 0.06
CA GLY A 93 13.89 5.08 0.72
C GLY A 93 13.16 5.93 1.76
N ILE A 94 12.15 5.37 2.42
CA ILE A 94 11.41 6.01 3.50
C ILE A 94 11.82 5.31 4.80
N THR A 95 12.20 6.10 5.80
CA THR A 95 12.52 5.59 7.13
C THR A 95 11.26 5.45 7.96
N VAL A 96 11.22 4.42 8.81
CA VAL A 96 10.21 4.34 9.86
C VAL A 96 10.87 4.83 11.13
N GLU A 97 10.25 5.77 11.83
CA GLU A 97 10.80 6.29 13.08
C GLU A 97 10.92 5.15 14.11
N PRO A 98 12.12 4.94 14.68
CA PRO A 98 12.25 4.10 15.88
C PRO A 98 11.57 4.80 17.05
N GLU A 99 11.08 4.02 18.00
CA GLU A 99 10.47 4.54 19.24
C GLU A 99 11.38 5.52 20.01
#